data_AF-A0A3N2CWB0-F1
#
_entry.id   AF-A0A3N2CWB0-F1
#
_cell.length_a   1.000
_cell.length_b   1.000
_cell.length_c   1.000
_cell.angle_alpha   90.00
_cell.angle_beta   90.00
_cell.angle_gamma   90.00
#
_symmetry.space_group_name_H-M   'P 1'
#
loop_
_entity.id
_entity.type
_entity.pdbx_description
1 polymer ?
#
loop_
_entity_poly.entity_id
_entity_poly.type
_entity_poly.pdbx_seq_one_letter_code
_entity_poly.pdbx_strand_id
1 'polypeptide(L)'
;MPRCPTCGLDPELCGDEQRVWYPHRNVCYRDRAQKVAERKWRELHAKEPFHDGTGKRWAKEYSPQTPYHYDDGVTVSVHPTDLSPDDTFQTERQA
;
A
#
# COMPACT_ATOMS: atom_id res chain seq x y z
N MET A 1 34.02 -17.52 27.23
CA MET A 1 32.86 -16.63 26.99
C MET A 1 31.93 -17.30 26.00
N PRO A 2 30.59 -17.26 26.15
CA PRO A 2 29.69 -17.87 25.19
C PRO A 2 29.77 -17.14 23.83
N ARG A 3 29.77 -17.90 22.73
CA ARG A 3 29.75 -17.39 21.35
C ARG A 3 28.44 -16.68 21.04
N CYS A 4 28.45 -15.77 20.07
CA CYS A 4 27.27 -15.09 19.58
C CYS A 4 26.22 -16.11 19.07
N PRO A 5 24.98 -16.10 19.58
CA PRO A 5 23.96 -17.08 19.19
C PRO A 5 23.43 -16.88 17.76
N THR A 6 23.68 -15.72 17.14
CA THR A 6 23.19 -15.40 15.79
C THR A 6 24.21 -15.75 14.70
N CYS A 7 25.50 -15.45 14.91
CA CYS A 7 26.54 -15.68 13.91
C CYS A 7 27.61 -16.70 14.32
N GLY A 8 27.58 -17.20 15.57
CA GLY A 8 28.48 -18.24 16.07
C GLY A 8 29.92 -17.79 16.34
N LEU A 9 30.24 -16.50 16.20
CA LEU A 9 31.58 -15.94 16.42
C LEU A 9 31.80 -15.54 17.89
N ASP A 10 33.07 -15.43 18.29
CA ASP A 10 33.42 -14.89 19.61
C ASP A 10 32.99 -13.41 19.74
N PRO A 11 32.62 -12.93 20.94
CA PRO A 11 32.05 -11.58 21.12
C PRO A 11 32.90 -10.44 20.56
N GLU A 12 34.23 -10.57 20.62
CA GLU A 12 35.21 -9.59 20.11
C GLU A 12 35.25 -9.54 18.57
N LEU A 13 34.79 -10.59 17.89
CA LEU A 13 34.69 -10.70 16.43
C LEU A 13 33.24 -10.47 15.93
N CYS A 14 32.26 -10.52 16.83
CA CYS A 14 30.86 -10.29 16.51
C CYS A 14 30.58 -8.82 16.14
N GLY A 15 31.41 -7.89 16.63
CA GLY A 15 31.53 -6.53 16.11
C GLY A 15 32.70 -6.46 15.14
N ASP A 16 32.46 -6.77 13.87
CA ASP A 16 33.50 -6.70 12.84
C ASP A 16 33.85 -5.22 12.55
N GLU A 17 34.88 -4.70 13.20
CA GLU A 17 35.42 -3.34 12.99
C GLU A 17 35.92 -3.12 11.54
N GLN A 18 36.08 -4.18 10.73
CA GLN A 18 36.45 -4.11 9.31
C GLN A 18 35.24 -4.18 8.37
N ARG A 19 34.07 -4.62 8.82
CA ARG A 19 32.82 -4.56 8.05
C ARG A 19 32.06 -3.28 8.39
N VAL A 20 32.30 -2.26 7.57
CA VAL A 20 31.41 -1.10 7.52
C VAL A 20 30.03 -1.58 7.07
N TRP A 21 29.07 -1.62 8.00
CA TRP A 21 27.68 -1.89 7.69
C TRP A 21 27.11 -0.69 6.93
N TYR A 22 27.06 -0.79 5.60
CA TYR A 22 26.50 0.27 4.76
C TYR A 22 24.97 0.17 4.73
N PRO A 23 24.24 1.30 4.82
CA PRO A 23 22.81 1.29 4.61
C PRO A 23 22.50 0.79 3.19
N HIS A 24 21.64 -0.22 3.09
CA HIS A 24 21.15 -0.71 1.80
C HIS A 24 19.70 -0.29 1.61
N ARG A 25 19.32 0.05 0.37
CA ARG A 25 17.96 0.43 0.00
C ARG A 25 17.46 -0.45 -1.14
N ASN A 26 16.40 -1.20 -0.89
CA ASN A 26 15.64 -1.89 -1.92
C ASN A 26 14.43 -1.04 -2.34
N VAL A 27 14.19 -0.90 -3.65
CA VAL A 27 13.07 -0.10 -4.17
C VAL A 27 12.21 -0.99 -5.07
N CYS A 28 10.96 -1.21 -4.68
CA CYS A 28 9.94 -1.80 -5.54
C CYS A 28 9.07 -0.69 -6.12
N TYR A 29 9.18 -0.43 -7.43
CA TYR A 29 8.43 0.64 -8.10
C TYR A 29 6.92 0.38 -8.12
N ARG A 30 6.51 -0.89 -8.23
CA ARG A 30 5.09 -1.28 -8.16
C ARG A 30 4.49 -0.96 -6.79
N ASP A 31 5.15 -1.37 -5.72
CA ASP A 31 4.71 -1.06 -4.35
C ASP A 31 4.70 0.46 -4.11
N ARG A 32 5.74 1.17 -4.54
CA ARG A 32 5.79 2.64 -4.47
C ARG A 32 4.58 3.28 -5.17
N ALA A 33 4.23 2.82 -6.37
CA ALA A 33 3.09 3.34 -7.12
C ALA A 33 1.76 3.02 -6.42
N GLN A 34 1.59 1.79 -5.92
CA GLN A 34 0.41 1.39 -5.16
C GLN A 34 0.22 2.23 -3.90
N LYS A 35 1.29 2.44 -3.12
CA LYS A 35 1.24 3.31 -1.92
C LYS A 35 0.88 4.75 -2.25
N VAL A 36 1.33 5.27 -3.39
CA VAL A 36 0.93 6.59 -3.87
C VAL A 36 -0.55 6.62 -4.25
N ALA A 37 -1.05 5.59 -4.94
CA ALA A 37 -2.46 5.49 -5.31
C ALA A 37 -3.38 5.39 -4.08
N GLU A 38 -3.03 4.53 -3.11
CA GLU A 38 -3.73 4.40 -1.82
C GLU A 38 -3.78 5.75 -1.08
N ARG A 39 -2.67 6.49 -1.06
CA ARG A 39 -2.64 7.82 -0.43
C ARG A 39 -3.55 8.82 -1.15
N LYS A 40 -3.49 8.89 -2.48
CA LYS A 40 -4.37 9.78 -3.27
C LYS A 40 -5.84 9.46 -3.06
N TRP A 41 -6.19 8.18 -2.97
CA TRP A 41 -7.56 7.74 -2.67
C TRP A 41 -8.06 8.29 -1.33
N ARG A 42 -7.26 8.16 -0.27
CA ARG A 42 -7.58 8.71 1.05
C ARG A 42 -7.67 10.23 1.04
N GLU A 43 -6.73 10.90 0.38
CA GLU A 43 -6.71 12.37 0.28
C GLU A 43 -7.96 12.93 -0.41
N LEU A 44 -8.44 12.24 -1.46
CA LEU A 44 -9.64 12.63 -2.20
C LEU A 44 -10.89 12.64 -1.30
N HIS A 45 -11.03 11.64 -0.43
CA HIS A 45 -12.22 11.45 0.41
C HIS A 45 -12.05 11.95 1.85
N ALA A 46 -10.87 12.44 2.23
CA ALA A 46 -10.58 12.87 3.60
C ALA A 46 -11.54 13.95 4.12
N LYS A 47 -12.07 14.81 3.23
CA LYS A 47 -13.01 15.88 3.61
C LYS A 47 -14.43 15.38 3.82
N GLU A 48 -14.84 14.37 3.06
CA GLU A 48 -16.19 13.82 3.07
C GLU A 48 -16.08 12.29 2.96
N PRO A 49 -15.80 11.59 4.07
CA PRO A 49 -15.40 10.19 4.01
C PRO A 49 -16.57 9.22 3.87
N PHE A 50 -17.81 9.68 4.00
CA PHE A 50 -18.99 8.81 3.97
C PHE A 50 -19.80 9.01 2.69
N HIS A 51 -20.34 7.93 2.11
CA HIS A 51 -21.15 7.97 0.90
C HIS A 51 -22.36 7.02 0.95
N ASP A 52 -23.26 7.19 -0.01
CA ASP A 52 -24.52 6.45 -0.15
C ASP A 52 -24.41 5.13 -0.92
N GLY A 53 -23.18 4.69 -1.22
CA GLY A 53 -22.90 3.50 -2.05
C GLY A 53 -22.91 3.76 -3.56
N THR A 54 -23.42 4.91 -4.03
CA THR A 54 -23.45 5.26 -5.46
C THR A 54 -22.23 6.07 -5.91
N GLY A 55 -21.48 6.63 -4.96
CA GLY A 55 -20.34 7.52 -5.20
C GLY A 55 -20.75 8.93 -5.67
N LYS A 56 -22.05 9.23 -5.76
CA LYS A 56 -22.55 10.55 -6.18
C LYS A 56 -22.80 11.49 -5.02
N ARG A 57 -23.08 10.94 -3.83
CA ARG A 57 -23.35 11.71 -2.62
C ARG A 57 -22.34 11.37 -1.54
N TRP A 58 -21.67 12.40 -1.05
CA TRP A 58 -20.65 12.32 -0.01
C TRP A 58 -21.03 13.20 1.19
N ALA A 59 -20.54 12.85 2.36
CA ALA A 59 -20.81 13.54 3.60
C ALA A 59 -19.61 13.49 4.55
N LYS A 60 -19.50 14.52 5.40
CA LYS A 60 -18.46 14.62 6.44
C LYS A 60 -18.68 13.64 7.58
N GLU A 61 -19.94 13.32 7.87
CA GLU A 61 -20.35 12.51 9.00
C GLU A 61 -21.19 11.33 8.53
N TYR A 62 -21.13 10.25 9.31
CA TYR A 62 -21.98 9.09 9.09
C TYR A 62 -23.46 9.46 9.22
N SER A 63 -24.29 8.93 8.33
CA SER A 63 -25.74 9.00 8.46
C SER A 63 -26.39 7.77 7.83
N PRO A 64 -27.66 7.45 8.15
CA PRO A 64 -28.39 6.41 7.44
C PRO A 64 -28.47 6.63 5.92
N GLN A 65 -28.33 7.87 5.44
CA GLN A 65 -28.33 8.21 4.01
C GLN A 65 -26.94 8.08 3.36
N THR A 66 -25.87 8.16 4.15
CA THR A 66 -24.47 7.99 3.72
C THR A 66 -23.74 7.04 4.69
N PRO A 67 -24.09 5.74 4.70
CA PRO A 67 -23.61 4.85 5.75
C PRO A 67 -22.23 4.25 5.48
N TYR A 68 -21.72 4.32 4.25
CA TYR A 68 -20.49 3.64 3.85
C TYR A 68 -19.29 4.57 3.93
N HIS A 69 -18.20 4.15 4.57
CA HIS A 69 -16.93 4.86 4.54
C HIS A 69 -16.21 4.62 3.20
N TYR A 70 -15.40 5.56 2.73
CA TYR A 70 -14.72 5.49 1.42
C TYR A 70 -13.76 4.29 1.26
N ASP A 71 -13.39 3.63 2.35
CA ASP A 71 -12.55 2.43 2.34
C ASP A 71 -13.38 1.13 2.48
N ASP A 72 -14.70 1.22 2.67
CA ASP A 72 -15.56 0.05 2.84
C ASP A 72 -15.69 -0.72 1.51
N GLY A 73 -15.06 -1.89 1.44
CA GLY A 73 -15.11 -2.76 0.26
C GLY A 73 -14.27 -2.29 -0.93
N VAL A 74 -13.39 -1.30 -0.76
CA VAL A 74 -12.54 -0.77 -1.82
C VAL A 74 -11.16 -1.42 -1.82
N THR A 75 -10.67 -1.82 -3.00
CA THR A 75 -9.28 -2.27 -3.20
C THR A 75 -8.60 -1.36 -4.22
N VAL A 76 -7.51 -0.71 -3.82
CA VAL A 76 -6.68 0.12 -4.71
C VAL A 76 -5.47 -0.69 -5.18
N SER A 77 -5.38 -0.95 -6.48
CA SER A 77 -4.29 -1.73 -7.08
C SER A 77 -3.66 -1.00 -8.26
N VAL A 78 -2.37 -1.24 -8.50
CA VAL A 78 -1.66 -0.81 -9.73
C VAL A 78 -1.47 -2.03 -10.61
N HIS A 79 -1.94 -1.95 -11.85
CA HIS A 79 -1.81 -3.05 -12.81
C HIS A 79 -0.34 -3.21 -13.24
N PRO A 80 0.17 -4.45 -13.40
CA PRO A 80 1.57 -4.69 -13.78
C PRO A 80 1.89 -4.32 -15.23
N THR A 81 0.87 -4.10 -16.06
CA THR A 81 1.00 -3.61 -17.44
C THR A 81 0.27 -2.29 -17.57
N ASP A 82 0.77 -1.40 -18.43
CA ASP A 82 0.04 -0.21 -18.85
C ASP A 82 -1.27 -0.65 -19.50
N LEU A 83 -2.39 -0.37 -18.83
CA LEU A 83 -3.71 -0.43 -19.45
C LEU A 83 -3.79 0.81 -20.32
N SER A 84 -3.82 0.61 -21.63
CA SER A 84 -4.04 1.71 -22.56
C SER A 84 -5.43 2.32 -22.30
N PRO A 85 -5.64 3.63 -22.55
CA PRO A 85 -6.95 4.27 -22.35
C PRO A 85 -8.09 3.61 -23.15
N ASP A 86 -7.75 2.81 -24.16
CA ASP A 86 -8.66 2.09 -25.03
C ASP A 86 -8.88 0.61 -24.60
N ASP A 87 -8.19 0.14 -23.55
CA ASP A 87 -8.43 -1.19 -22.99
C ASP A 87 -9.81 -1.19 -22.32
N THR A 88 -10.73 -1.88 -22.96
CA THR A 88 -12.14 -1.96 -22.56
C THR A 88 -12.22 -2.68 -21.22
N PHE A 89 -12.46 -1.94 -20.14
CA PHE A 89 -12.75 -2.45 -18.79
C PHE A 89 -14.14 -3.11 -18.72
N GLN A 90 -14.51 -3.92 -19.72
CA GLN A 90 -15.79 -4.62 -19.78
C GLN A 90 -15.61 -6.05 -19.29
N THR A 91 -16.17 -6.28 -18.12
CA THR A 91 -16.35 -7.59 -17.51
C THR A 91 -17.23 -8.49 -18.39
N GLU A 92 -16.61 -9.19 -19.32
CA GLU A 92 -17.09 -10.53 -19.67
C GLU A 92 -16.33 -11.50 -18.78
N ARG A 93 -17.01 -12.05 -17.77
CA ARG A 93 -16.56 -13.27 -17.08
C ARG A 93 -16.26 -14.29 -18.18
N GLN A 94 -14.99 -14.62 -18.37
CA GLN A 94 -14.60 -15.76 -19.18
C GLN A 94 -15.28 -17.00 -18.57
N ALA A 95 -16.19 -17.58 -19.35
CA ALA A 95 -16.85 -18.84 -19.09
C ALA A 95 -15.88 -20.02 -19.30
#